data_AF-A0A2E6D8K3-F1
#
_entry.id   AF-A0A2E6D8K3-F1
#
_cell.length_a   1.000
_cell.length_b   1.000
_cell.length_c   1.000
_cell.angle_alpha   90.00
_cell.angle_beta   90.00
_cell.angle_gamma   90.00
#
_symmetry.space_group_name_H-M   'P 1'
#
loop_
_entity.id
_entity.type
_entity.pdbx_description
1 polymer ?
#
loop_
_entity_poly.entity_id
_entity_poly.type
_entity_poly.pdbx_seq_one_letter_code
_entity_poly.pdbx_strand_id
1 'polypeptide(L)' 'MKENVDRLPESELDCSRCGTCMKDTGPIKLRAQRDTLPQAWLLAHVHANIVEFQTYVCPACGKVEFFR' A
#
# COMPACT_ATOMS: atom_id res chain seq x y z
N MET A 1 -19.19 23.32 -8.55
CA MET A 1 -18.64 22.14 -9.24
C MET A 1 -17.45 21.66 -8.43
N LYS A 2 -17.49 20.38 -8.02
CA LYS A 2 -16.36 19.55 -7.52
C LYS A 2 -15.79 20.03 -6.17
N GLU A 3 -15.52 19.18 -5.20
CA GLU A 3 -14.95 17.84 -5.26
C GLU A 3 -15.76 16.89 -4.37
N ASN A 4 -16.49 15.96 -5.01
CA ASN A 4 -16.69 14.67 -4.37
C ASN A 4 -15.31 14.03 -4.36
N VAL A 5 -14.67 14.00 -3.18
CA VAL A 5 -13.63 13.03 -2.90
C VAL A 5 -14.35 11.69 -3.05
N ASP A 6 -14.30 11.17 -4.27
CA ASP A 6 -14.66 9.80 -4.60
C ASP A 6 -13.92 8.94 -3.58
N ARG A 7 -14.66 8.50 -2.56
CA ARG A 7 -14.42 7.21 -1.95
C ARG A 7 -14.43 6.27 -3.14
N LEU A 8 -13.24 5.98 -3.66
CA LEU A 8 -13.03 4.86 -4.54
C LEU A 8 -13.82 3.71 -3.88
N PRO A 9 -14.66 2.99 -4.64
CA PRO A 9 -15.28 1.79 -4.10
C PRO A 9 -14.15 0.93 -3.50
N GLU A 10 -14.46 -0.04 -2.65
CA GLU A 10 -13.48 -1.02 -2.15
C GLU A 10 -12.97 -1.89 -3.33
N SER A 11 -12.32 -1.27 -4.32
CA SER A 11 -12.45 -1.55 -5.73
C SER A 11 -11.19 -2.21 -6.22
N GLU A 12 -11.38 -3.46 -6.65
CA GLU A 12 -10.60 -4.18 -7.66
C GLU A 12 -9.47 -3.34 -8.25
N LEU A 13 -8.28 -3.50 -7.67
CA LEU A 13 -7.10 -2.75 -8.07
C LEU A 13 -6.36 -3.55 -9.13
N ASP A 14 -6.25 -3.03 -10.35
CA ASP A 14 -5.55 -3.77 -11.41
C ASP A 14 -4.05 -3.75 -11.21
N CYS A 15 -3.42 -4.92 -11.35
CA CYS A 15 -1.97 -5.03 -11.26
C CYS A 15 -1.33 -4.23 -12.39
N SER A 16 -0.62 -3.17 -12.06
CA SER A 16 0.04 -2.33 -13.07
C SER A 16 1.11 -3.04 -13.91
N ARG A 17 1.50 -4.28 -13.55
CA ARG A 17 2.39 -5.12 -14.37
C ARG A 17 1.65 -5.95 -15.42
N CYS A 18 0.51 -6.57 -15.08
CA CYS A 18 -0.14 -7.56 -15.95
C CYS A 18 -1.64 -7.34 -16.16
N GLY A 19 -2.22 -6.28 -15.58
CA GLY A 19 -3.64 -5.94 -15.67
C GLY A 19 -4.58 -6.86 -14.90
N THR A 20 -4.06 -7.85 -14.17
CA THR A 20 -4.90 -8.75 -13.36
C THR A 20 -5.34 -8.05 -12.08
N CYS A 21 -6.65 -8.11 -11.78
CA CYS A 21 -7.20 -7.64 -10.51
C CYS A 21 -6.44 -8.23 -9.31
N MET A 22 -5.96 -7.34 -8.45
CA MET A 22 -5.21 -7.65 -7.25
C MET A 22 -6.16 -7.96 -6.10
N LYS A 23 -5.72 -8.87 -5.23
CA LYS A 23 -6.46 -9.21 -4.02
C LYS A 23 -6.00 -8.33 -2.88
N ASP A 24 -6.95 -7.73 -2.19
CA ASP A 24 -6.67 -7.10 -0.90
C ASP A 24 -6.24 -8.17 0.11
N THR A 25 -5.11 -7.93 0.76
CA THR A 25 -4.53 -8.81 1.80
C THR A 25 -4.58 -8.20 3.19
N GLY A 26 -5.15 -7.01 3.33
CA GLY A 26 -5.27 -6.30 4.60
C GLY A 26 -4.13 -5.30 4.86
N PRO A 27 -4.22 -4.58 5.99
CA PRO A 27 -3.25 -3.58 6.36
C PRO A 27 -1.96 -4.21 6.91
N ILE A 28 -0.80 -3.64 6.55
CA ILE A 28 0.49 -3.91 7.17
C ILE A 28 0.97 -2.70 7.96
N LYS A 29 1.48 -2.94 9.18
CA LYS A 29 2.10 -1.92 10.03
C LYS A 29 3.62 -1.99 9.88
N LEU A 30 4.23 -0.96 9.32
CA LEU A 30 5.68 -0.82 9.33
C LEU A 30 6.11 -0.06 10.59
N ARG A 31 6.91 -0.74 11.42
CA ARG A 31 7.55 -0.14 12.60
C ARG A 31 9.02 0.09 12.28
N ALA A 32 9.50 1.32 12.48
CA ALA A 32 10.92 1.61 12.36
C ALA A 32 11.70 0.82 13.43
N GLN A 33 12.53 -0.12 13.00
CA GLN A 33 13.59 -0.71 13.82
C GLN A 33 14.94 -0.16 13.38
N ARG A 34 15.95 -0.31 14.24
CA ARG A 34 17.31 0.20 14.00
C ARG A 34 17.93 -0.36 12.72
N ASP A 35 17.52 -1.56 12.32
CA ASP A 35 18.03 -2.28 11.15
C ASP A 35 17.09 -2.17 9.93
N THR A 36 16.03 -1.37 10.01
CA THR A 36 15.13 -1.17 8.87
C THR A 36 15.83 -0.33 7.81
N LEU A 37 15.81 -0.78 6.55
CA LEU A 37 16.48 -0.14 5.40
C LEU A 37 16.28 1.39 5.42
N PRO A 38 17.31 2.19 5.09
CA PRO A 38 17.29 3.65 5.25
C PRO A 38 16.07 4.35 4.63
N GLN A 39 15.54 3.81 3.52
CA GLN A 39 14.37 4.33 2.80
C GLN A 39 13.06 4.09 3.58
N ALA A 40 12.91 2.90 4.17
CA ALA A 40 11.77 2.57 5.02
C ALA A 40 11.86 3.29 6.39
N TRP A 41 13.08 3.53 6.87
CA TRP A 41 13.31 4.38 8.05
C TRP A 41 12.90 5.82 7.78
N LEU A 42 13.26 6.41 6.65
CA LEU A 42 12.86 7.78 6.27
C LEU A 42 11.34 7.93 6.18
N LEU A 43 10.65 6.97 5.53
CA LEU A 43 9.19 6.94 5.45
C LEU A 43 8.52 6.84 6.82
N ALA A 44 9.02 5.97 7.70
CA ALA A 44 8.48 5.81 9.05
C ALA A 44 8.81 7.02 9.96
N HIS A 45 9.95 7.67 9.76
CA HIS A 45 10.39 8.82 10.55
C HIS A 45 9.60 10.09 10.20
N VAL A 46 9.31 10.33 8.91
CA VAL A 46 8.47 11.46 8.46
C VAL A 46 7.03 11.34 8.96
N HIS A 47 6.54 10.13 9.25
CA HIS A 47 5.14 9.88 9.61
C HIS A 47 4.86 9.55 11.08
N ALA A 48 5.82 9.79 11.99
CA ALA A 48 5.62 9.60 13.42
C ALA A 48 5.16 8.17 13.80
N ASN A 49 6.11 7.23 13.69
CA ASN A 49 6.21 5.97 14.45
C ASN A 49 5.36 4.75 14.07
N ILE A 50 4.25 4.85 13.33
CA ILE A 50 3.62 3.69 12.68
C ILE A 50 2.98 4.15 11.37
N VAL A 51 3.38 3.55 10.25
CA VAL A 51 2.67 3.74 8.98
C VAL A 51 1.91 2.46 8.67
N GLU A 52 0.59 2.59 8.57
CA GLU A 52 -0.31 1.57 8.06
C GLU A 52 -0.41 1.72 6.55
N PHE A 53 -0.26 0.61 5.83
CA PHE A 53 -0.48 0.54 4.38
C PHE A 53 -1.49 -0.56 4.08
N GLN A 54 -2.45 -0.30 3.21
CA GLN A 54 -3.24 -1.35 2.60
C GLN A 54 -2.38 -2.10 1.59
N THR A 55 -2.37 -3.43 1.68
CA THR A 55 -1.51 -4.27 0.83
C THR A 55 -2.36 -5.06 -0.16
N TYR A 56 -2.01 -4.97 -1.44
CA TYR A 56 -2.65 -5.72 -2.52
C TYR A 56 -1.66 -6.68 -3.17
N VAL A 57 -2.09 -7.91 -3.47
CA VAL A 57 -1.26 -8.94 -4.10
C VAL A 57 -1.89 -9.43 -5.40
N CYS A 58 -1.12 -9.37 -6.49
CA CYS A 58 -1.55 -9.91 -7.78
C CYS A 58 -1.45 -11.45 -7.78
N PRO A 59 -2.54 -12.19 -8.01
CA PRO A 59 -2.52 -13.65 -8.01
C PRO A 59 -1.79 -14.24 -9.23
N ALA A 60 -1.67 -13.49 -10.33
CA ALA A 60 -1.05 -13.99 -11.56
C ALA A 60 0.48 -13.87 -11.55
N CYS A 61 1.02 -12.75 -11.07
CA CYS A 61 2.47 -12.48 -11.15
C CYS A 61 3.15 -12.26 -9.79
N GLY A 62 2.42 -12.35 -8.69
CA GLY A 62 2.95 -12.18 -7.34
C GLY A 62 3.39 -10.76 -6.97
N LYS A 63 3.10 -9.76 -7.81
CA LYS A 63 3.41 -8.36 -7.51
C LYS A 63 2.64 -7.91 -6.27
N VAL A 64 3.33 -7.19 -5.38
CA VAL A 64 2.75 -6.55 -4.20
C VAL A 64 2.76 -5.04 -4.39
N GLU A 65 1.64 -4.39 -4.08
CA GLU A 65 1.51 -2.92 -4.11
C GLU A 65 1.00 -2.42 -2.74
N PHE A 66 1.49 -1.25 -2.32
CA PHE A 66 1.22 -0.64 -1.02
C PHE A 66 0.56 0.72 -1.22
N PHE A 67 -0.56 0.96 -0.55
CA PHE A 67 -1.30 2.23 -0.58
C PHE A 67 -1.48 2.75 0.84
N ARG A 68 -1.36 4.07 1.05
CA ARG A 68 -1.47 4.72 2.36
C ARG A 68 -2.84 5.36 2.55
#